data_AF-A0AAW9AS25-F1
#
_entry.id   AF-A0AAW9AS25-F1
#
_cell.length_a   1.000
_cell.length_b   1.000
_cell.length_c   1.000
_cell.angle_alpha   90.00
_cell.angle_beta   90.00
_cell.angle_gamma   90.00
#
_symmetry.space_group_name_H-M   'P 1'
#
loop_
_entity.id
_entity.type
_entity.pdbx_description
1 polymer ?
#
loop_
_entity_poly.entity_id
_entity_poly.type
_entity_poly.pdbx_seq_one_letter_code
_entity_poly.pdbx_strand_id
1 'polypeptide(L)'
;MTESNKNLIKIDEKDIEKHYTNAMNRINRFNYSNKDSASDSSASSFSMTSSLSNNTLVELNKSILNVTPNDALASESQHKVIHALRRALSVSTAINEQYTNFSGLSDLEEKIKRNQYLTDEEKTRRSEMSKTLTIIGTHVTASYIVHALGAHTTTSNIEAQTYTIDVSSNLNALYSMLNGLNENVKNQAKSDEVLINVVVDYFEKVISNNERHVEGLKHLSAYESNTFFIEKDKFEVHGFDKISKNATKKVQMKRVEPHEVVGNAIAKQHCLKIVKKLLCYDFERKMNPFVEIGGFPFTILGDGKPGTGKTTLIQMTSTLLSDYCERLGLPYYYENFSTDNISEYQGKSAQNAKAFINNVVNPDCLGFGTIDDIDQIAGKRGDSKSSAGQQEVTAVLMESFAGAKTIVRGNCIFGMFTNHAENMDPALRQRAITRFLIDGPKTKEDFADLFYILSKNKTEIPYGDNEPLSTQEIQTAVQESYEQHNKPQEPQLLEVYEATVKQLGHEFESFEDVAIYCDNVLSVYPDFSGRSVANIASSALGRASDADLPEEWFEERSVFIDKSYEEKLEMIKSYVKKLEIALILQEFNAYMDSEFRSKNKSDNEEVNEKVRQARLNEKATLLLQKEREAENNQ
;
A
#
# COMPACT_ATOMS: atom_id res chain seq x y z
N MET A 1 -4.84 -21.80 18.15
CA MET A 1 -4.41 -20.87 19.23
C MET A 1 -5.33 -19.68 19.16
N THR A 2 -5.96 -19.36 20.28
CA THR A 2 -7.07 -18.42 20.46
C THR A 2 -6.80 -17.06 19.82
N GLU A 3 -7.62 -16.68 18.83
CA GLU A 3 -7.81 -15.31 18.39
C GLU A 3 -8.14 -14.45 19.61
N SER A 4 -7.24 -13.53 19.99
CA SER A 4 -7.55 -12.52 20.97
C SER A 4 -8.57 -11.57 20.34
N ASN A 5 -9.83 -11.60 20.80
CA ASN A 5 -10.78 -10.52 20.61
C ASN A 5 -10.08 -9.21 21.03
N LYS A 6 -9.83 -8.33 20.05
CA LYS A 6 -9.14 -7.06 20.25
C LYS A 6 -10.14 -6.03 20.78
N ASN A 7 -9.82 -5.39 21.90
CA ASN A 7 -10.73 -4.43 22.53
C ASN A 7 -10.42 -3.01 22.04
N LEU A 8 -11.45 -2.32 21.53
CA LEU A 8 -11.41 -0.88 21.25
C LEU A 8 -11.64 -0.10 22.55
N ILE A 9 -10.68 0.73 22.93
CA ILE A 9 -10.71 1.57 24.13
C ILE A 9 -10.79 3.02 23.69
N LYS A 10 -11.93 3.65 23.94
CA LYS A 10 -12.10 5.09 23.75
C LYS A 10 -11.41 5.83 24.89
N ILE A 11 -10.57 6.82 24.56
CA ILE A 11 -9.99 7.74 25.52
C ILE A 11 -10.84 9.01 25.55
N ASP A 12 -11.47 9.28 26.68
CA ASP A 12 -12.32 10.45 26.86
C ASP A 12 -11.50 11.75 26.90
N GLU A 13 -12.08 12.83 26.37
CA GLU A 13 -11.42 14.13 26.31
C GLU A 13 -10.98 14.64 27.70
N LYS A 14 -11.77 14.35 28.73
CA LYS A 14 -11.47 14.74 30.12
C LYS A 14 -10.20 14.08 30.66
N ASP A 15 -9.92 12.85 30.23
CA ASP A 15 -8.70 12.14 30.62
C ASP A 15 -7.45 12.71 29.95
N ILE A 16 -7.61 13.43 28.85
CA ILE A 16 -6.51 14.11 28.18
C ILE A 16 -6.35 15.53 28.74
N GLU A 17 -7.44 16.28 28.88
CA GLU A 17 -7.43 17.69 29.32
C GLU A 17 -6.84 17.87 30.73
N LYS A 18 -7.02 16.89 31.63
CA LYS A 18 -6.44 16.92 32.99
C LYS A 18 -4.90 17.02 32.99
N HIS A 19 -4.24 16.67 31.89
CA HIS A 19 -2.78 16.71 31.76
C HIS A 19 -2.23 17.98 31.09
N TYR A 20 -3.08 18.87 30.57
CA TYR A 20 -2.65 20.02 29.77
C TYR A 20 -1.66 20.95 30.49
N THR A 21 -1.92 21.26 31.76
CA THR A 21 -1.04 22.14 32.54
C THR A 21 0.36 21.53 32.69
N ASN A 22 0.43 20.23 33.01
CA ASN A 22 1.70 19.53 33.18
C ASN A 22 2.45 19.37 31.86
N ALA A 23 1.74 19.04 30.78
CA ALA A 23 2.32 18.97 29.44
C ALA A 23 2.90 20.32 29.01
N MET A 24 2.16 21.41 29.21
CA MET A 24 2.62 22.75 28.86
C MET A 24 3.84 23.18 29.69
N ASN A 25 3.87 22.88 30.98
CA ASN A 25 5.04 23.16 31.83
C ASN A 25 6.31 22.47 31.31
N ARG A 26 6.19 21.21 30.86
CA ARG A 26 7.30 20.43 30.31
C ARG A 26 7.79 20.95 28.95
N ILE A 27 6.93 21.58 28.16
CA ILE A 27 7.30 22.22 26.88
C ILE A 27 7.94 23.60 27.14
N ASN A 28 7.46 24.33 28.13
CA ASN A 28 7.97 25.67 28.46
C ASN A 28 9.41 25.62 28.95
N ARG A 29 9.69 24.71 29.90
CA ARG A 29 10.98 24.70 30.58
C ARG A 29 11.27 23.35 31.25
N PHE A 30 12.46 22.79 31.00
CA PHE A 30 12.94 21.60 31.71
C PHE A 30 14.47 21.60 31.82
N ASN A 31 15.00 20.84 32.79
CA ASN A 31 16.44 20.63 32.93
C ASN A 31 16.81 19.30 32.26
N TYR A 32 17.80 19.34 31.37
CA TYR A 32 18.33 18.18 30.68
C TYR A 32 19.79 17.97 31.05
N SER A 33 20.14 16.77 31.54
CA SER A 33 21.54 16.37 31.77
C SER A 33 22.01 15.53 30.59
N ASN A 34 23.00 16.04 29.88
CA ASN A 34 23.64 15.27 28.82
C ASN A 34 24.66 14.30 29.45
N LYS A 35 24.52 13.00 29.20
CA LYS A 35 25.49 11.98 29.66
C LYS A 35 26.62 11.76 28.65
N ASP A 36 26.51 12.31 27.44
CA ASP A 36 27.43 12.01 26.32
C ASP A 36 28.62 12.98 26.17
N SER A 37 28.90 13.85 27.14
CA SER A 37 30.10 14.72 27.10
C SER A 37 31.34 14.06 27.72
N ALA A 38 31.53 12.75 27.55
CA ALA A 38 32.67 12.00 28.06
C ALA A 38 33.24 11.02 27.02
N SER A 39 33.60 11.53 25.85
CA SER A 39 34.50 10.81 24.93
C SER A 39 35.28 11.79 24.06
N ASP A 40 36.41 12.28 24.58
CA ASP A 40 37.69 12.35 23.87
C ASP A 40 38.74 13.09 24.71
N SER A 41 39.47 12.34 25.54
CA SER A 41 40.86 12.66 25.87
C SER A 41 41.50 11.46 26.57
N SER A 42 42.41 10.80 25.86
CA SER A 42 43.33 9.81 26.39
C SER A 42 44.37 10.47 27.30
N ALA A 43 44.29 10.28 28.62
CA ALA A 43 45.45 10.25 29.53
C ALA A 43 45.05 9.83 30.95
N SER A 44 45.88 8.97 31.52
CA SER A 44 45.89 8.45 32.89
C SER A 44 45.80 9.50 34.00
N SER A 45 44.90 9.31 34.97
CA SER A 45 45.19 9.39 36.43
C SER A 45 43.90 9.22 37.24
N PHE A 46 43.98 8.38 38.28
CA PHE A 46 42.90 8.17 39.25
C PHE A 46 42.73 9.45 40.10
N SER A 47 41.58 10.12 39.96
CA SER A 47 41.14 11.17 40.88
C SER A 47 39.64 11.04 41.10
N MET A 48 39.24 10.72 42.33
CA MET A 48 37.86 10.85 42.79
C MET A 48 37.49 12.34 42.77
N THR A 49 36.86 12.76 41.68
CA THR A 49 36.11 14.01 41.63
C THR A 49 34.70 13.70 41.17
N SER A 50 33.73 14.08 42.00
CA SER A 50 32.30 13.99 41.76
C SER A 50 31.96 14.52 40.36
N SER A 51 31.39 13.68 39.50
CA SER A 51 30.88 14.09 38.19
C SER A 51 29.74 15.09 38.38
N LEU A 52 30.03 16.38 38.20
CA LEU A 52 29.01 17.40 38.02
C LEU A 52 28.26 17.07 36.72
N SER A 53 27.01 16.64 36.84
CA SER A 53 26.10 16.59 35.70
C SER A 53 25.87 18.01 35.21
N ASN A 54 26.27 18.32 33.97
CA ASN A 54 25.94 19.58 33.32
C ASN A 54 24.45 19.61 33.00
N ASN A 55 23.64 20.04 33.98
CA ASN A 55 22.22 20.31 33.79
C ASN A 55 22.06 21.56 32.92
N THR A 56 21.66 21.37 31.67
CA THR A 56 21.35 22.46 30.74
C THR A 56 19.87 22.79 30.85
N LEU A 57 19.54 24.07 30.98
CA LEU A 57 18.16 24.51 30.95
C LEU A 57 17.66 24.60 29.50
N VAL A 58 16.58 23.90 29.19
CA VAL A 58 15.95 23.88 27.87
C VAL A 58 14.62 24.61 27.91
N GLU A 59 14.41 25.53 26.97
CA GLU A 59 13.18 26.31 26.81
C GLU A 59 12.60 26.11 25.39
N LEU A 60 12.06 24.92 25.12
CA LEU A 60 11.59 24.51 23.79
C LEU A 60 10.53 25.47 23.21
N ASN A 61 9.58 25.92 24.03
CA ASN A 61 8.58 26.89 23.59
C ASN A 61 9.24 28.17 23.05
N LYS A 62 10.29 28.68 23.72
CA LYS A 62 11.03 29.85 23.22
C LYS A 62 11.76 29.56 21.92
N SER A 63 12.35 28.38 21.77
CA SER A 63 13.00 27.97 20.51
C SER A 63 12.02 27.94 19.33
N ILE A 64 10.78 27.48 19.55
CA ILE A 64 9.73 27.48 18.53
C ILE A 64 9.28 28.90 18.18
N LEU A 65 9.04 29.75 19.17
CA LEU A 65 8.62 31.14 18.95
C LEU A 65 9.73 31.99 18.30
N ASN A 66 11.00 31.66 18.53
CA ASN A 66 12.14 32.37 17.95
C ASN A 66 12.42 32.03 16.47
N VAL A 67 11.64 31.14 15.84
CA VAL A 67 11.79 30.84 14.40
C VAL A 67 11.48 32.08 13.55
N THR A 68 10.53 32.91 13.97
CA THR A 68 10.23 34.21 13.34
C THR A 68 10.31 35.34 14.39
N PRO A 69 11.50 35.86 14.71
CA PRO A 69 11.70 36.76 15.85
C PRO A 69 11.11 38.17 15.68
N ASN A 70 10.51 38.47 14.52
CA ASN A 70 10.02 39.80 14.17
C ASN A 70 8.59 40.09 14.66
N ASP A 71 7.86 39.11 15.19
CA ASP A 71 6.52 39.26 15.75
C ASP A 71 6.51 38.80 17.22
N ALA A 72 5.76 39.53 18.07
CA ALA A 72 5.56 39.15 19.47
C ALA A 72 4.52 38.03 19.63
N LEU A 73 3.69 37.79 18.61
CA LEU A 73 2.71 36.72 18.57
C LEU A 73 3.26 35.48 17.85
N ALA A 74 2.81 34.31 18.30
CA ALA A 74 3.13 33.05 17.62
C ALA A 74 2.47 33.04 16.23
N SER A 75 3.22 32.63 15.21
CA SER A 75 2.65 32.35 13.89
C SER A 75 1.65 31.19 13.95
N GLU A 76 0.85 31.02 12.90
CA GLU A 76 -0.08 29.90 12.80
C GLU A 76 0.66 28.54 12.90
N SER A 77 1.80 28.40 12.23
CA SER A 77 2.63 27.18 12.28
C SER A 77 3.20 26.93 13.67
N GLN A 78 3.74 27.96 14.33
CA GLN A 78 4.27 27.85 15.69
C GLN A 78 3.18 27.45 16.68
N HIS A 79 2.00 28.09 16.58
CA HIS A 79 0.86 27.77 17.43
C HIS A 79 0.40 26.33 17.22
N LYS A 80 0.30 25.87 15.96
CA LYS A 80 -0.04 24.47 15.64
C LYS A 80 0.96 23.49 16.25
N VAL A 81 2.26 23.75 16.16
CA VAL A 81 3.30 22.88 16.73
C VAL A 81 3.20 22.83 18.26
N ILE A 82 3.09 23.98 18.93
CA ILE A 82 2.96 24.03 20.40
C ILE A 82 1.69 23.32 20.86
N HIS A 83 0.58 23.54 20.15
CA HIS A 83 -0.69 22.88 20.42
C HIS A 83 -0.59 21.36 20.27
N ALA A 84 -0.01 20.89 19.15
CA ALA A 84 0.18 19.47 18.88
C ALA A 84 1.11 18.81 19.92
N LEU A 85 2.20 19.47 20.33
CA LEU A 85 3.09 18.97 21.38
C LEU A 85 2.37 18.81 22.71
N ARG A 86 1.62 19.85 23.16
CA ARG A 86 0.87 19.81 24.42
C ARG A 86 -0.15 18.67 24.40
N ARG A 87 -0.85 18.53 23.28
CA ARG A 87 -1.87 17.52 23.08
C ARG A 87 -1.27 16.11 23.03
N ALA A 88 -0.19 15.89 22.27
CA ALA A 88 0.53 14.62 22.17
C ALA A 88 1.02 14.10 23.53
N LEU A 89 1.63 14.97 24.34
CA LEU A 89 2.09 14.60 25.68
C LEU A 89 0.93 14.22 26.61
N SER A 90 -0.21 14.89 26.45
CA SER A 90 -1.40 14.62 27.26
C SER A 90 -2.06 13.31 26.85
N VAL A 91 -2.17 13.05 25.53
CA VAL A 91 -2.65 11.78 24.96
C VAL A 91 -1.77 10.61 25.40
N SER A 92 -0.45 10.76 25.26
CA SER A 92 0.52 9.77 25.71
C SER A 92 0.39 9.46 27.20
N THR A 93 0.18 10.49 28.03
CA THR A 93 -0.02 10.29 29.46
C THR A 93 -1.32 9.52 29.74
N ALA A 94 -2.42 9.85 29.08
CA ALA A 94 -3.70 9.16 29.25
C ALA A 94 -3.62 7.68 28.82
N ILE A 95 -2.97 7.37 27.70
CA ILE A 95 -2.76 5.98 27.26
C ILE A 95 -1.82 5.22 28.22
N ASN A 96 -0.79 5.89 28.73
CA ASN A 96 0.09 5.30 29.75
C ASN A 96 -0.65 4.99 31.06
N GLU A 97 -1.62 5.80 31.48
CA GLU A 97 -2.49 5.48 32.62
C GLU A 97 -3.29 4.19 32.36
N GLN A 98 -3.85 4.03 31.16
CA GLN A 98 -4.56 2.80 30.78
C GLN A 98 -3.65 1.58 30.82
N TYR A 99 -2.45 1.66 30.21
CA TYR A 99 -1.47 0.57 30.28
C TYR A 99 -1.07 0.25 31.73
N THR A 100 -0.88 1.27 32.57
CA THR A 100 -0.52 1.12 33.99
C THR A 100 -1.57 0.30 34.73
N ASN A 101 -2.85 0.54 34.43
CA ASN A 101 -3.97 -0.21 35.00
C ASN A 101 -4.04 -1.64 34.45
N PHE A 102 -3.98 -1.81 33.11
CA PHE A 102 -4.14 -3.14 32.49
C PHE A 102 -2.96 -4.09 32.74
N SER A 103 -1.75 -3.57 32.93
CA SER A 103 -0.56 -4.37 33.20
C SER A 103 -0.46 -4.83 34.66
N GLY A 104 -1.22 -4.22 35.57
CA GLY A 104 -1.08 -4.38 37.02
C GLY A 104 0.10 -3.59 37.62
N LEU A 105 0.69 -2.66 36.85
CA LEU A 105 1.73 -1.75 37.35
C LEU A 105 1.17 -0.81 38.44
N SER A 106 -0.10 -0.40 38.32
CA SER A 106 -0.82 0.40 39.33
C SER A 106 -0.71 -0.21 40.73
N ASP A 107 -0.89 -1.52 40.86
CA ASP A 107 -0.90 -2.23 42.14
C ASP A 107 0.50 -2.23 42.78
N LEU A 108 1.53 -2.40 41.96
CA LEU A 108 2.93 -2.35 42.40
C LEU A 108 3.30 -0.93 42.87
N GLU A 109 2.84 0.10 42.15
CA GLU A 109 3.04 1.49 42.55
C GLU A 109 2.29 1.85 43.85
N GLU A 110 1.07 1.32 44.05
CA GLU A 110 0.32 1.51 45.30
C GLU A 110 1.01 0.88 46.51
N LYS A 111 1.56 -0.33 46.37
CA LYS A 111 2.33 -0.97 47.45
C LYS A 111 3.48 -0.08 47.92
N ILE A 112 4.21 0.51 46.98
CA ILE A 112 5.31 1.44 47.28
C ILE A 112 4.80 2.70 47.97
N LYS A 113 3.70 3.29 47.47
CA LYS A 113 3.08 4.48 48.10
C LYS A 113 2.64 4.21 49.55
N ARG A 114 2.27 2.96 49.87
CA ARG A 114 1.93 2.51 51.23
C ARG A 114 3.15 2.06 52.06
N ASN A 115 4.38 2.35 51.60
CA ASN A 115 5.64 1.93 52.22
C ASN A 115 5.78 0.40 52.42
N GLN A 116 5.15 -0.39 51.56
CA GLN A 116 5.31 -1.85 51.57
C GLN A 116 6.54 -2.27 50.75
N TYR A 117 7.24 -3.30 51.22
CA TYR A 117 8.38 -3.86 50.50
C TYR A 117 7.91 -4.74 49.34
N LEU A 118 8.46 -4.50 48.16
CA LEU A 118 8.32 -5.38 47.01
C LEU A 118 9.29 -6.56 47.12
N THR A 119 8.85 -7.75 46.72
CA THR A 119 9.75 -8.90 46.52
C THR A 119 10.71 -8.63 45.36
N ASP A 120 11.80 -9.40 45.24
CA ASP A 120 12.76 -9.22 44.15
C ASP A 120 12.16 -9.52 42.76
N GLU A 121 11.18 -10.43 42.71
CA GLU A 121 10.38 -10.70 41.51
C GLU A 121 9.50 -9.49 41.15
N GLU A 122 8.81 -8.89 42.13
CA GLU A 122 7.99 -7.69 41.94
C GLU A 122 8.82 -6.48 41.50
N LYS A 123 10.02 -6.30 42.05
CA LYS A 123 10.97 -5.26 41.61
C LYS A 123 11.37 -5.45 40.16
N THR A 124 11.65 -6.70 39.76
CA THR A 124 12.02 -7.04 38.37
C THR A 124 10.85 -6.76 37.44
N ARG A 125 9.65 -7.25 37.75
CA ARG A 125 8.42 -7.03 36.97
C ARG A 125 8.10 -5.55 36.84
N ARG A 126 8.20 -4.77 37.92
CA ARG A 126 8.02 -3.31 37.89
C ARG A 126 9.03 -2.63 36.95
N SER A 127 10.31 -3.02 37.02
CA SER A 127 11.36 -2.46 36.16
C SER A 127 11.08 -2.73 34.68
N GLU A 128 10.68 -3.95 34.34
CA GLU A 128 10.30 -4.35 32.98
C GLU A 128 9.07 -3.58 32.48
N MET A 129 8.00 -3.49 33.27
CA MET A 129 6.80 -2.72 32.94
C MET A 129 7.08 -1.21 32.80
N SER A 130 7.96 -0.66 33.63
CA SER A 130 8.35 0.76 33.57
C SER A 130 9.11 1.09 32.29
N LYS A 131 9.95 0.16 31.80
CA LYS A 131 10.62 0.29 30.50
C LYS A 131 9.60 0.26 29.37
N THR A 132 8.66 -0.69 29.40
CA THR A 132 7.58 -0.78 28.41
C THR A 132 6.72 0.48 28.38
N LEU A 133 6.27 0.98 29.54
CA LEU A 133 5.55 2.24 29.70
C LEU A 133 6.31 3.43 29.08
N THR A 134 7.64 3.46 29.22
CA THR A 134 8.48 4.54 28.68
C THR A 134 8.52 4.51 27.14
N ILE A 135 8.65 3.33 26.53
CA ILE A 135 8.63 3.19 25.08
C ILE A 135 7.24 3.45 24.50
N ILE A 136 6.17 2.97 25.15
CA ILE A 136 4.78 3.32 24.78
C ILE A 136 4.61 4.84 24.77
N GLY A 137 5.01 5.52 25.86
CA GLY A 137 4.83 6.95 25.99
C GLY A 137 5.54 7.77 24.90
N THR A 138 6.78 7.41 24.57
CA THR A 138 7.55 8.08 23.49
C THR A 138 6.98 7.76 22.12
N HIS A 139 6.60 6.50 21.85
CA HIS A 139 5.97 6.10 20.59
C HIS A 139 4.65 6.84 20.37
N VAL A 140 3.72 6.79 21.33
CA VAL A 140 2.42 7.48 21.23
C VAL A 140 2.59 8.99 21.03
N THR A 141 3.55 9.62 21.72
CA THR A 141 3.82 11.05 21.54
C THR A 141 4.25 11.34 20.09
N ALA A 142 5.21 10.58 19.57
CA ALA A 142 5.73 10.76 18.23
C ALA A 142 4.65 10.49 17.16
N SER A 143 3.94 9.37 17.31
CA SER A 143 2.83 8.94 16.48
C SER A 143 1.72 10.00 16.42
N TYR A 144 1.32 10.58 17.55
CA TYR A 144 0.33 11.67 17.56
C TYR A 144 0.81 12.91 16.82
N ILE A 145 2.07 13.30 16.97
CA ILE A 145 2.61 14.49 16.30
C ILE A 145 2.65 14.30 14.79
N VAL A 146 3.08 13.13 14.31
CA VAL A 146 3.05 12.78 12.89
C VAL A 146 1.62 12.78 12.35
N HIS A 147 0.65 12.25 13.11
CA HIS A 147 -0.78 12.30 12.75
C HIS A 147 -1.31 13.73 12.64
N ALA A 148 -1.07 14.55 13.66
CA ALA A 148 -1.65 15.88 13.80
C ALA A 148 -1.02 16.91 12.84
N LEU A 149 0.27 16.76 12.52
CA LEU A 149 1.02 17.74 11.71
C LEU A 149 1.35 17.24 10.29
N GLY A 150 1.22 15.94 10.00
CA GLY A 150 1.67 15.35 8.74
C GLY A 150 1.03 15.98 7.50
N ALA A 151 -0.27 16.31 7.55
CA ALA A 151 -1.00 16.97 6.46
C ALA A 151 -0.56 18.43 6.20
N HIS A 152 0.22 19.02 7.10
CA HIS A 152 0.74 20.38 6.99
C HIS A 152 2.21 20.42 6.57
N THR A 153 2.78 19.27 6.19
CA THR A 153 4.14 19.21 5.66
C THR A 153 4.21 19.70 4.21
N THR A 154 5.29 20.36 3.85
CA THR A 154 5.59 20.79 2.46
C THR A 154 6.71 19.92 1.89
N THR A 155 6.90 19.93 0.56
CA THR A 155 7.91 19.10 -0.17
C THR A 155 9.37 19.52 0.05
N SER A 156 9.71 20.01 1.24
CA SER A 156 11.07 20.39 1.59
C SER A 156 11.88 19.13 1.93
N ASN A 157 13.02 18.93 1.27
CA ASN A 157 13.98 17.90 1.67
C ASN A 157 14.65 18.33 2.99
N ILE A 158 14.03 17.98 4.12
CA ILE A 158 14.59 18.18 5.45
C ILE A 158 15.06 16.84 6.00
N GLU A 159 16.24 16.84 6.60
CA GLU A 159 16.78 15.68 7.29
C GLU A 159 17.15 16.09 8.73
N ALA A 160 16.18 15.94 9.64
CA ALA A 160 16.36 16.17 11.07
C ALA A 160 17.43 15.21 11.64
N GLN A 161 18.26 15.69 12.55
CA GLN A 161 19.23 14.81 13.21
C GLN A 161 18.53 13.84 14.16
N THR A 162 19.00 12.59 14.15
CA THR A 162 18.56 11.57 15.12
C THR A 162 19.32 11.76 16.43
N TYR A 163 18.59 11.73 17.54
CA TYR A 163 19.17 11.77 18.89
C TYR A 163 18.85 10.48 19.64
N THR A 164 19.80 10.01 20.44
CA THR A 164 19.59 8.87 21.34
C THR A 164 18.62 9.28 22.45
N ILE A 165 17.58 8.47 22.68
CA ILE A 165 16.60 8.70 23.74
C ILE A 165 17.03 7.92 24.99
N ASP A 166 17.28 8.60 26.11
CA ASP A 166 17.60 7.93 27.38
C ASP A 166 16.34 7.28 27.99
N VAL A 167 16.15 6.00 27.70
CA VAL A 167 15.01 5.20 28.19
C VAL A 167 15.17 4.68 29.63
N SER A 168 16.15 5.19 30.40
CA SER A 168 16.36 4.79 31.80
C SER A 168 15.20 5.16 32.74
N SER A 169 14.43 6.19 32.39
CA SER A 169 13.18 6.54 33.06
C SER A 169 12.25 7.30 32.11
N ASN A 170 10.96 7.33 32.42
CA ASN A 170 9.96 8.05 31.64
C ASN A 170 10.31 9.54 31.49
N LEU A 171 10.78 10.19 32.56
CA LEU A 171 11.18 11.60 32.52
C LEU A 171 12.44 11.83 31.67
N ASN A 172 13.44 10.94 31.77
CA ASN A 172 14.66 11.07 30.95
C ASN A 172 14.37 10.86 29.48
N ALA A 173 13.50 9.90 29.14
CA ALA A 173 13.11 9.63 27.76
C ALA A 173 12.37 10.84 27.17
N LEU A 174 11.42 11.38 27.93
CA LEU A 174 10.70 12.57 27.54
C LEU A 174 11.63 13.78 27.34
N TYR A 175 12.51 14.08 28.29
CA TYR A 175 13.41 15.23 28.18
C TYR A 175 14.47 15.03 27.09
N SER A 176 14.95 13.81 26.86
CA SER A 176 15.85 13.51 25.73
C SER A 176 15.15 13.77 24.39
N MET A 177 13.90 13.31 24.26
CA MET A 177 13.08 13.52 23.05
C MET A 177 12.76 15.00 22.82
N LEU A 178 12.35 15.74 23.87
CA LEU A 178 12.08 17.18 23.75
C LEU A 178 13.35 17.99 23.51
N ASN A 179 14.50 17.57 24.05
CA ASN A 179 15.78 18.21 23.79
C ASN A 179 16.25 17.97 22.34
N GLY A 180 16.12 16.74 21.82
CA GLY A 180 16.42 16.45 20.42
C GLY A 180 15.55 17.26 19.45
N LEU A 181 14.27 17.45 19.77
CA LEU A 181 13.41 18.38 19.04
C LEU A 181 13.92 19.83 19.13
N ASN A 182 14.24 20.29 20.34
CA ASN A 182 14.72 21.66 20.57
C ASN A 182 15.98 21.98 19.76
N GLU A 183 16.94 21.05 19.71
CA GLU A 183 18.16 21.23 18.92
C GLU A 183 17.88 21.18 17.41
N ASN A 184 17.00 20.29 16.93
CA ASN A 184 16.57 20.30 15.54
C ASN A 184 15.87 21.61 15.14
N VAL A 185 14.98 22.14 15.98
CA VAL A 185 14.31 23.42 15.75
C VAL A 185 15.33 24.55 15.65
N LYS A 186 16.24 24.67 16.63
CA LYS A 186 17.27 25.73 16.62
C LYS A 186 18.18 25.68 15.39
N ASN A 187 18.56 24.48 14.96
CA ASN A 187 19.56 24.29 13.92
C ASN A 187 18.98 24.31 12.50
N GLN A 188 17.72 23.89 12.35
CA GLN A 188 17.12 23.64 11.02
C GLN A 188 15.88 24.48 10.72
N ALA A 189 15.06 24.86 11.70
CA ALA A 189 13.82 25.61 11.47
C ALA A 189 14.09 27.10 11.23
N LYS A 190 14.38 27.47 9.97
CA LYS A 190 14.68 28.85 9.55
C LYS A 190 13.45 29.66 9.10
N SER A 191 12.29 29.02 8.99
CA SER A 191 11.01 29.65 8.65
C SER A 191 9.85 28.82 9.17
N ASP A 192 8.64 29.41 9.21
CA ASP A 192 7.42 28.72 9.63
C ASP A 192 7.03 27.54 8.73
N GLU A 193 7.35 27.61 7.43
CA GLU A 193 7.15 26.50 6.49
C GLU A 193 8.06 25.31 6.79
N VAL A 194 9.30 25.61 7.19
CA VAL A 194 10.33 24.60 7.50
C VAL A 194 10.10 23.97 8.88
N LEU A 195 9.56 24.74 9.83
CA LEU A 195 9.32 24.29 11.21
C LEU A 195 8.49 23.00 11.29
N ILE A 196 7.35 22.93 10.60
CA ILE A 196 6.47 21.76 10.64
C ILE A 196 7.18 20.52 10.07
N ASN A 197 7.91 20.69 8.96
CA ASN A 197 8.68 19.61 8.34
C ASN A 197 9.78 19.08 9.26
N VAL A 198 10.53 19.96 9.94
CA VAL A 198 11.56 19.56 10.93
C VAL A 198 10.93 18.77 12.08
N VAL A 199 9.80 19.23 12.60
CA VAL A 199 9.08 18.56 13.70
C VAL A 199 8.63 17.16 13.26
N VAL A 200 7.96 17.05 12.11
CA VAL A 200 7.43 15.78 11.61
C VAL A 200 8.56 14.79 11.28
N ASP A 201 9.60 15.22 10.55
CA ASP A 201 10.75 14.36 10.21
C ASP A 201 11.48 13.86 11.47
N TYR A 202 11.66 14.73 12.48
CA TYR A 202 12.25 14.32 13.75
C TYR A 202 11.42 13.23 14.44
N PHE A 203 10.10 13.38 14.54
CA PHE A 203 9.26 12.40 15.21
C PHE A 203 9.09 11.09 14.40
N GLU A 204 9.19 11.12 13.07
CA GLU A 204 9.31 9.90 12.26
C GLU A 204 10.58 9.11 12.61
N LYS A 205 11.71 9.81 12.83
CA LYS A 205 12.95 9.19 13.29
C LYS A 205 12.85 8.67 14.71
N VAL A 206 12.10 9.34 15.59
CA VAL A 206 11.79 8.84 16.94
C VAL A 206 10.99 7.54 16.87
N ILE A 207 9.96 7.44 16.02
CA ILE A 207 9.19 6.20 15.82
C ILE A 207 10.13 5.08 15.35
N SER A 208 10.94 5.36 14.33
CA SER A 208 11.90 4.39 13.76
C SER A 208 12.95 3.94 14.77
N ASN A 209 13.39 4.82 15.68
CA ASN A 209 14.33 4.47 16.74
C ASN A 209 13.66 3.60 17.82
N ASN A 210 12.41 3.92 18.18
CA ASN A 210 11.63 3.14 19.13
C ASN A 210 11.38 1.70 18.66
N GLU A 211 11.19 1.48 17.35
CA GLU A 211 11.03 0.13 16.77
C GLU A 211 12.15 -0.82 17.18
N ARG A 212 13.41 -0.33 17.25
CA ARG A 212 14.57 -1.12 17.68
C ARG A 212 14.50 -1.56 19.14
N HIS A 213 13.75 -0.83 19.96
CA HIS A 213 13.60 -1.13 21.39
C HIS A 213 12.42 -2.07 21.67
N VAL A 214 11.47 -2.22 20.74
CA VAL A 214 10.24 -3.02 20.95
C VAL A 214 10.54 -4.50 21.16
N GLU A 215 11.48 -5.08 20.41
CA GLU A 215 11.82 -6.52 20.49
C GLU A 215 12.30 -6.98 21.88
N GLY A 216 12.91 -6.07 22.65
CA GLY A 216 13.39 -6.35 24.01
C GLY A 216 12.36 -6.13 25.11
N LEU A 217 11.15 -5.66 24.79
CA LEU A 217 10.13 -5.34 25.78
C LEU A 217 9.40 -6.59 26.28
N LYS A 218 8.97 -6.50 27.54
CA LYS A 218 8.13 -7.52 28.20
C LYS A 218 6.81 -6.88 28.61
N HIS A 219 5.81 -7.70 28.93
CA HIS A 219 4.48 -7.25 29.38
C HIS A 219 3.76 -6.36 28.33
N LEU A 220 3.96 -6.66 27.05
CA LEU A 220 3.37 -5.94 25.92
C LEU A 220 1.89 -6.27 25.68
N SER A 221 1.43 -7.44 26.10
CA SER A 221 0.06 -7.91 25.85
C SER A 221 -1.01 -6.94 26.37
N ALA A 222 -0.77 -6.25 27.49
CA ALA A 222 -1.68 -5.24 28.04
C ALA A 222 -1.85 -3.99 27.15
N TYR A 223 -0.90 -3.75 26.23
CA TYR A 223 -0.94 -2.68 25.25
C TYR A 223 -1.39 -3.19 23.87
N GLU A 224 -0.74 -4.23 23.33
CA GLU A 224 -0.96 -4.72 21.97
C GLU A 224 -2.32 -5.42 21.75
N SER A 225 -2.96 -5.90 22.82
CA SER A 225 -4.32 -6.47 22.73
C SER A 225 -5.43 -5.41 22.63
N ASN A 226 -5.07 -4.14 22.84
CA ASN A 226 -6.00 -3.03 22.87
C ASN A 226 -5.72 -2.04 21.73
N THR A 227 -6.79 -1.44 21.21
CA THR A 227 -6.74 -0.34 20.26
C THR A 227 -7.24 0.92 20.95
N PHE A 228 -6.43 1.97 20.99
CA PHE A 228 -6.80 3.22 21.66
C PHE A 228 -7.30 4.23 20.64
N PHE A 229 -8.49 4.77 20.86
CA PHE A 229 -9.12 5.71 19.93
C PHE A 229 -9.51 7.02 20.60
N ILE A 230 -9.16 8.14 19.96
CA ILE A 230 -9.50 9.50 20.38
C ILE A 230 -10.40 10.11 19.31
N GLU A 231 -11.69 10.20 19.62
CA GLU A 231 -12.75 10.57 18.66
C GLU A 231 -12.57 11.97 18.09
N LYS A 232 -12.22 12.94 18.96
CA LYS A 232 -12.04 14.35 18.58
C LYS A 232 -10.93 14.56 17.56
N ASP A 233 -9.86 13.79 17.68
CA ASP A 233 -8.66 13.92 16.85
C ASP A 233 -8.66 12.91 15.69
N LYS A 234 -9.68 12.05 15.61
CA LYS A 234 -9.73 10.86 14.73
C LYS A 234 -8.42 10.08 14.76
N PHE A 235 -7.86 9.94 15.96
CA PHE A 235 -6.55 9.36 16.17
C PHE A 235 -6.71 7.96 16.78
N GLU A 236 -6.08 6.99 16.13
CA GLU A 236 -6.08 5.59 16.56
C GLU A 236 -4.64 5.11 16.73
N VAL A 237 -4.37 4.40 17.82
CA VAL A 237 -3.09 3.73 18.05
C VAL A 237 -3.34 2.26 18.36
N HIS A 238 -2.74 1.41 17.54
CA HIS A 238 -2.72 -0.04 17.73
C HIS A 238 -1.26 -0.50 17.88
N GLY A 239 -0.89 -0.93 19.09
CA GLY A 239 0.48 -1.37 19.38
C GLY A 239 1.52 -0.35 18.93
N PHE A 240 2.59 -0.83 18.28
CA PHE A 240 3.66 0.00 17.71
C PHE A 240 3.54 0.15 16.18
N ASP A 241 2.34 -0.02 15.62
CA ASP A 241 2.13 0.09 14.18
C ASP A 241 2.47 1.50 13.69
N LYS A 242 3.05 1.59 12.49
CA LYS A 242 3.33 2.89 11.87
C LYS A 242 2.01 3.59 11.58
N ILE A 243 1.86 4.81 12.11
CA ILE A 243 0.76 5.67 11.73
C ILE A 243 0.98 6.08 10.28
N SER A 244 0.07 5.62 9.41
CA SER A 244 -0.01 6.10 8.04
C SER A 244 -0.31 7.59 8.08
N LYS A 245 0.51 8.38 7.40
CA LYS A 245 0.28 9.81 7.25
C LYS A 245 -1.17 10.01 6.77
N ASN A 246 -1.94 10.86 7.45
CA ASN A 246 -3.11 11.49 6.82
C ASN A 246 -2.70 12.33 5.60
N ALA A 247 -1.40 12.51 5.36
CA ALA A 247 -0.85 12.95 4.09
C ALA A 247 -0.58 11.75 3.18
N THR A 248 -1.40 11.60 2.14
CA THR A 248 -0.92 11.44 0.76
C THR A 248 0.60 11.35 0.68
N LYS A 249 1.16 10.14 0.76
CA LYS A 249 2.54 9.95 0.33
C LYS A 249 2.49 10.22 -1.17
N LYS A 250 2.74 11.46 -1.60
CA LYS A 250 2.93 11.79 -3.01
C LYS A 250 4.20 11.06 -3.43
N VAL A 251 4.08 9.78 -3.78
CA VAL A 251 5.13 9.08 -4.51
C VAL A 251 5.36 9.95 -5.74
N GLN A 252 6.58 10.49 -5.89
CA GLN A 252 6.97 11.20 -7.10
C GLN A 252 7.07 10.17 -8.23
N MET A 253 5.92 9.75 -8.75
CA MET A 253 5.86 8.99 -9.99
C MET A 253 6.07 9.94 -11.16
N LYS A 254 6.78 9.46 -12.18
CA LYS A 254 6.83 10.14 -13.46
C LYS A 254 5.39 10.25 -13.99
N ARG A 255 4.95 11.47 -14.27
CA ARG A 255 3.67 11.72 -14.93
C ARG A 255 3.73 11.19 -16.37
N VAL A 256 2.66 10.51 -16.78
CA VAL A 256 2.52 9.90 -18.09
C VAL A 256 1.10 10.12 -18.59
N GLU A 257 0.96 10.72 -19.77
CA GLU A 257 -0.34 10.95 -20.40
C GLU A 257 -0.79 9.73 -21.23
N PRO A 258 -2.10 9.55 -21.51
CA PRO A 258 -2.60 8.41 -22.26
C PRO A 258 -1.97 8.21 -23.65
N HIS A 259 -1.63 9.31 -24.33
CA HIS A 259 -0.98 9.26 -25.65
C HIS A 259 0.50 8.85 -25.58
N GLU A 260 1.14 8.90 -24.41
CA GLU A 260 2.52 8.44 -24.21
C GLU A 260 2.61 6.90 -24.04
N VAL A 261 1.48 6.23 -23.81
CA VAL A 261 1.38 4.77 -23.74
C VAL A 261 1.03 4.26 -25.13
N VAL A 262 2.06 3.82 -25.85
CA VAL A 262 1.93 3.33 -27.23
C VAL A 262 1.37 1.91 -27.27
N GLY A 263 0.44 1.66 -28.19
CA GLY A 263 -0.27 0.39 -28.31
C GLY A 263 -1.21 0.16 -27.13
N ASN A 264 -1.39 -1.10 -26.70
CA ASN A 264 -2.13 -1.45 -25.48
C ASN A 264 -3.55 -0.83 -25.38
N ALA A 265 -4.27 -0.65 -26.50
CA ALA A 265 -5.53 0.09 -26.53
C ALA A 265 -6.58 -0.42 -25.52
N ILE A 266 -6.76 -1.74 -25.42
CA ILE A 266 -7.66 -2.35 -24.43
C ILE A 266 -7.23 -2.00 -23.00
N ALA A 267 -5.95 -2.17 -22.67
CA ALA A 267 -5.43 -1.88 -21.34
C ALA A 267 -5.60 -0.41 -20.96
N LYS A 268 -5.33 0.52 -21.90
CA LYS A 268 -5.59 1.95 -21.73
C LYS A 268 -7.05 2.24 -21.44
N GLN A 269 -7.95 1.65 -22.23
CA GLN A 269 -9.38 1.85 -22.05
C GLN A 269 -9.87 1.32 -20.70
N HIS A 270 -9.40 0.14 -20.27
CA HIS A 270 -9.73 -0.39 -18.95
C HIS A 270 -9.26 0.55 -17.84
N CYS A 271 -8.03 1.04 -17.90
CA CYS A 271 -7.50 2.01 -16.94
C CYS A 271 -8.38 3.28 -16.88
N LEU A 272 -8.71 3.89 -18.03
CA LEU A 272 -9.57 5.08 -18.08
C LEU A 272 -10.94 4.84 -17.43
N LYS A 273 -11.57 3.71 -17.75
CA LYS A 273 -12.86 3.32 -17.19
C LYS A 273 -12.81 3.08 -15.68
N ILE A 274 -11.75 2.40 -15.23
CA ILE A 274 -11.45 2.15 -13.82
C ILE A 274 -11.33 3.47 -13.05
N VAL A 275 -10.59 4.44 -13.59
CA VAL A 275 -10.43 5.77 -12.96
C VAL A 275 -11.80 6.42 -12.76
N LYS A 276 -12.63 6.47 -13.80
CA LYS A 276 -13.97 7.07 -13.72
C LYS A 276 -14.88 6.34 -12.72
N LYS A 277 -14.83 5.00 -12.69
CA LYS A 277 -15.57 4.21 -11.69
C LYS A 277 -15.12 4.53 -10.26
N LEU A 278 -13.82 4.71 -10.02
CA LEU A 278 -13.30 5.04 -8.69
C LEU A 278 -13.79 6.40 -8.20
N LEU A 279 -13.84 7.39 -9.09
CA LEU A 279 -14.35 8.74 -8.81
C LEU A 279 -15.84 8.76 -8.44
N CYS A 280 -16.58 7.70 -8.74
CA CYS A 280 -18.00 7.59 -8.38
C CYS A 280 -18.24 7.20 -6.91
N TYR A 281 -17.18 7.03 -6.12
CA TYR A 281 -17.29 6.70 -4.70
C TYR A 281 -17.97 7.81 -3.89
N ASP A 282 -18.91 7.43 -3.03
CA ASP A 282 -19.54 8.34 -2.09
C ASP A 282 -18.85 8.29 -0.72
N PHE A 283 -18.21 9.40 -0.32
CA PHE A 283 -17.46 9.50 0.93
C PHE A 283 -18.35 9.58 2.18
N GLU A 284 -19.60 10.03 2.06
CA GLU A 284 -20.53 10.10 3.18
C GLU A 284 -21.09 8.72 3.50
N ARG A 285 -21.62 8.03 2.48
CA ARG A 285 -22.15 6.67 2.60
C ARG A 285 -21.05 5.61 2.69
N LYS A 286 -19.83 5.97 2.32
CA LYS A 286 -18.67 5.08 2.21
C LYS A 286 -18.91 3.89 1.27
N MET A 287 -19.61 4.12 0.16
CA MET A 287 -19.96 3.10 -0.83
C MET A 287 -19.96 3.65 -2.25
N ASN A 288 -19.53 2.84 -3.22
CA ASN A 288 -19.58 3.15 -4.63
C ASN A 288 -20.84 2.53 -5.28
N PRO A 289 -21.65 3.29 -6.06
CA PRO A 289 -22.80 2.74 -6.76
C PRO A 289 -22.50 1.54 -7.67
N PHE A 290 -21.29 1.47 -8.26
CA PHE A 290 -20.88 0.32 -9.08
C PHE A 290 -20.68 -0.97 -8.29
N VAL A 291 -20.50 -0.89 -6.97
CA VAL A 291 -20.49 -2.10 -6.12
C VAL A 291 -21.90 -2.65 -5.96
N GLU A 292 -22.91 -1.78 -5.89
CA GLU A 292 -24.32 -2.17 -5.75
C GLU A 292 -24.92 -2.69 -7.07
N ILE A 293 -24.63 -2.02 -8.18
CA ILE A 293 -25.09 -2.45 -9.51
C ILE A 293 -24.31 -3.69 -9.99
N GLY A 294 -23.08 -3.86 -9.51
CA GLY A 294 -22.15 -4.88 -9.97
C GLY A 294 -21.19 -4.35 -11.03
N GLY A 295 -20.06 -5.06 -11.19
CA GLY A 295 -19.05 -4.71 -12.19
C GLY A 295 -17.96 -3.71 -11.73
N PHE A 296 -17.83 -3.48 -10.41
CA PHE A 296 -16.68 -2.76 -9.85
C PHE A 296 -15.43 -3.66 -9.82
N PRO A 297 -14.33 -3.30 -10.51
CA PRO A 297 -13.14 -4.13 -10.62
C PRO A 297 -12.19 -3.90 -9.43
N PHE A 298 -12.50 -4.50 -8.28
CA PHE A 298 -11.68 -4.35 -7.06
C PHE A 298 -10.21 -4.79 -7.25
N THR A 299 -9.99 -5.80 -8.10
CA THR A 299 -8.69 -6.38 -8.41
C THR A 299 -8.51 -6.51 -9.92
N ILE A 300 -7.37 -6.06 -10.42
CA ILE A 300 -6.99 -6.17 -11.83
C ILE A 300 -5.67 -6.92 -11.98
N LEU A 301 -5.52 -7.67 -13.07
CA LEU A 301 -4.28 -8.34 -13.45
C LEU A 301 -3.85 -7.91 -14.85
N GLY A 302 -2.68 -7.27 -14.93
CA GLY A 302 -2.00 -6.94 -16.17
C GLY A 302 -0.81 -7.87 -16.41
N ASP A 303 -0.90 -8.69 -17.45
CA ASP A 303 0.16 -9.61 -17.90
C ASP A 303 0.77 -9.06 -19.19
N GLY A 304 2.09 -9.09 -19.33
CA GLY A 304 2.73 -8.86 -20.61
C GLY A 304 4.20 -9.25 -20.60
N LYS A 305 4.85 -9.35 -21.76
CA LYS A 305 6.30 -9.58 -21.81
C LYS A 305 7.08 -8.43 -21.15
N PRO A 306 8.36 -8.65 -20.77
CA PRO A 306 9.22 -7.55 -20.33
C PRO A 306 9.30 -6.44 -21.37
N GLY A 307 9.22 -5.18 -20.93
CA GLY A 307 9.35 -4.00 -21.82
C GLY A 307 8.09 -3.59 -22.58
N THR A 308 6.92 -4.17 -22.31
CA THR A 308 5.67 -3.86 -23.02
C THR A 308 4.88 -2.65 -22.48
N GLY A 309 5.43 -1.91 -21.53
CA GLY A 309 4.82 -0.69 -20.99
C GLY A 309 3.93 -0.87 -19.75
N LYS A 310 4.05 -1.98 -18.99
CA LYS A 310 3.30 -2.21 -17.73
C LYS A 310 3.48 -1.07 -16.72
N THR A 311 4.74 -0.74 -16.41
CA THR A 311 5.06 0.37 -15.49
C THR A 311 4.57 1.72 -16.03
N THR A 312 4.64 1.92 -17.35
CA THR A 312 4.12 3.13 -18.01
C THR A 312 2.60 3.22 -17.89
N LEU A 313 1.88 2.10 -17.95
CA LEU A 313 0.42 2.04 -17.76
C LEU A 313 0.02 2.31 -16.29
N ILE A 314 0.78 1.80 -15.32
CA ILE A 314 0.62 2.15 -13.89
C ILE A 314 0.78 3.65 -13.70
N GLN A 315 1.86 4.22 -14.26
CA GLN A 315 2.14 5.66 -14.20
C GLN A 315 1.02 6.48 -14.83
N MET A 316 0.51 6.06 -15.99
CA MET A 316 -0.63 6.71 -16.65
C MET A 316 -1.88 6.70 -15.77
N THR A 317 -2.23 5.54 -15.19
CA THR A 317 -3.41 5.38 -14.34
C THR A 317 -3.31 6.26 -13.07
N SER A 318 -2.13 6.27 -12.44
CA SER A 318 -1.84 7.12 -11.27
C SER A 318 -1.88 8.61 -11.63
N THR A 319 -1.37 9.00 -12.80
CA THR A 319 -1.42 10.38 -13.31
C THR A 319 -2.85 10.85 -13.47
N LEU A 320 -3.69 10.05 -14.16
CA LEU A 320 -5.11 10.36 -14.37
C LEU A 320 -5.86 10.50 -13.04
N LEU A 321 -5.69 9.55 -12.12
CA LEU A 321 -6.31 9.62 -10.79
C LEU A 321 -5.87 10.86 -10.02
N SER A 322 -4.57 11.15 -10.02
CA SER A 322 -4.05 12.34 -9.37
C SER A 322 -4.69 13.60 -9.94
N ASP A 323 -4.85 13.70 -11.26
CA ASP A 323 -5.41 14.89 -11.91
C ASP A 323 -6.88 15.12 -11.61
N TYR A 324 -7.69 14.07 -11.72
CA TYR A 324 -9.10 14.18 -11.34
C TYR A 324 -9.24 14.51 -9.86
N CYS A 325 -8.46 13.87 -8.99
CA CYS A 325 -8.54 14.13 -7.55
C CYS A 325 -8.06 15.53 -7.20
N GLU A 326 -6.98 16.03 -7.80
CA GLU A 326 -6.50 17.41 -7.59
C GLU A 326 -7.53 18.43 -8.09
N ARG A 327 -8.09 18.22 -9.29
CA ARG A 327 -9.13 19.10 -9.87
C ARG A 327 -10.39 19.12 -9.01
N LEU A 328 -10.86 17.96 -8.58
CA LEU A 328 -12.10 17.82 -7.82
C LEU A 328 -11.89 18.01 -6.32
N GLY A 329 -10.66 18.20 -5.83
CA GLY A 329 -10.37 18.31 -4.39
C GLY A 329 -10.72 17.05 -3.59
N LEU A 330 -10.47 15.87 -4.17
CA LEU A 330 -10.72 14.57 -3.55
C LEU A 330 -9.44 14.01 -2.92
N PRO A 331 -9.52 13.36 -1.74
CA PRO A 331 -8.38 12.68 -1.15
C PRO A 331 -8.00 11.45 -1.97
N TYR A 332 -6.73 11.36 -2.36
CA TYR A 332 -6.18 10.26 -3.16
C TYR A 332 -5.02 9.59 -2.43
N TYR A 333 -4.86 8.28 -2.52
CA TYR A 333 -3.73 7.57 -1.96
C TYR A 333 -3.19 6.56 -2.98
N TYR A 334 -1.87 6.60 -3.19
CA TYR A 334 -1.16 5.67 -4.04
C TYR A 334 -0.05 4.99 -3.27
N GLU A 335 0.04 3.66 -3.39
CA GLU A 335 1.14 2.88 -2.84
C GLU A 335 1.50 1.74 -3.78
N ASN A 336 2.80 1.48 -3.94
CA ASN A 336 3.31 0.32 -4.65
C ASN A 336 3.89 -0.67 -3.64
N PHE A 337 3.50 -1.93 -3.75
CA PHE A 337 4.11 -3.04 -3.07
C PHE A 337 5.08 -3.75 -4.03
N SER A 338 6.35 -3.80 -3.66
CA SER A 338 7.42 -4.33 -4.49
C SER A 338 8.26 -5.36 -3.72
N THR A 339 9.27 -5.93 -4.38
CA THR A 339 10.22 -6.85 -3.75
C THR A 339 10.97 -6.21 -2.57
N ASP A 340 11.14 -4.88 -2.54
CA ASP A 340 11.72 -4.14 -1.40
C ASP A 340 10.91 -4.28 -0.10
N ASN A 341 9.63 -4.66 -0.20
CA ASN A 341 8.76 -4.88 0.94
C ASN A 341 8.86 -6.32 1.48
N ILE A 342 9.55 -7.21 0.77
CA ILE A 342 9.84 -8.58 1.22
C ILE A 342 11.05 -8.55 2.13
N SER A 343 10.90 -9.16 3.31
CA SER A 343 11.90 -9.20 4.36
C SER A 343 12.33 -10.65 4.63
N GLU A 344 13.61 -10.82 4.97
CA GLU A 344 14.15 -12.07 5.48
C GLU A 344 13.70 -12.36 6.92
N TYR A 345 13.22 -11.34 7.64
CA TYR A 345 12.68 -11.48 8.99
C TYR A 345 11.26 -12.08 8.95
N GLN A 346 11.10 -13.21 9.64
CA GLN A 346 9.84 -13.94 9.72
C GLN A 346 8.67 -13.05 10.17
N GLY A 347 7.54 -13.12 9.47
CA GLY A 347 6.34 -12.35 9.77
C GLY A 347 6.39 -10.88 9.33
N LYS A 348 7.56 -10.30 9.03
CA LYS A 348 7.66 -8.89 8.62
C LYS A 348 7.07 -8.67 7.24
N SER A 349 7.25 -9.61 6.31
CA SER A 349 6.66 -9.56 4.97
C SER A 349 5.12 -9.54 5.04
N ALA A 350 4.53 -10.40 5.89
CA ALA A 350 3.09 -10.35 6.16
C ALA A 350 2.62 -9.03 6.78
N GLN A 351 3.37 -8.46 7.74
CA GLN A 351 3.04 -7.17 8.34
C GLN A 351 3.08 -6.04 7.30
N ASN A 352 4.11 -6.00 6.47
CA ASN A 352 4.24 -5.02 5.40
C ASN A 352 3.08 -5.13 4.41
N ALA A 353 2.72 -6.35 3.99
CA ALA A 353 1.58 -6.58 3.10
C ALA A 353 0.26 -6.13 3.75
N LYS A 354 0.04 -6.42 5.04
CA LYS A 354 -1.15 -5.95 5.77
C LYS A 354 -1.21 -4.43 5.85
N ALA A 355 -0.09 -3.78 6.13
CA ALA A 355 -0.01 -2.32 6.18
C ALA A 355 -0.35 -1.71 4.81
N PHE A 356 0.23 -2.23 3.73
CA PHE A 356 -0.08 -1.83 2.35
C PHE A 356 -1.58 -1.96 2.05
N ILE A 357 -2.18 -3.12 2.34
CA ILE A 357 -3.63 -3.32 2.14
C ILE A 357 -4.43 -2.30 2.94
N ASN A 358 -4.15 -2.15 4.24
CA ASN A 358 -4.88 -1.25 5.14
C ASN A 358 -4.80 0.22 4.70
N ASN A 359 -3.64 0.65 4.23
CA ASN A 359 -3.43 2.01 3.73
C ASN A 359 -4.28 2.28 2.49
N VAL A 360 -4.28 1.34 1.53
CA VAL A 360 -4.98 1.50 0.25
C VAL A 360 -6.50 1.38 0.42
N VAL A 361 -7.00 0.51 1.30
CA VAL A 361 -8.46 0.34 1.52
C VAL A 361 -9.09 1.43 2.37
N ASN A 362 -8.32 2.39 2.90
CA ASN A 362 -8.80 3.46 3.77
C ASN A 362 -10.04 4.15 3.15
N PRO A 363 -11.22 4.09 3.80
CA PRO A 363 -12.47 4.60 3.24
C PRO A 363 -12.52 6.13 3.15
N ASP A 364 -11.57 6.84 3.75
CA ASP A 364 -11.52 8.30 3.72
C ASP A 364 -10.72 8.84 2.52
N CYS A 365 -10.20 7.98 1.63
CA CYS A 365 -9.54 8.35 0.39
C CYS A 365 -9.88 7.40 -0.78
N LEU A 366 -9.65 7.87 -2.01
CA LEU A 366 -9.59 7.02 -3.18
C LEU A 366 -8.22 6.34 -3.23
N GLY A 367 -8.18 5.01 -3.25
CA GLY A 367 -6.95 4.23 -3.18
C GLY A 367 -6.56 3.60 -4.52
N PHE A 368 -5.30 3.68 -4.89
CA PHE A 368 -4.72 2.86 -5.95
C PHE A 368 -3.48 2.13 -5.41
N GLY A 369 -3.63 0.82 -5.19
CA GLY A 369 -2.54 -0.04 -4.75
C GLY A 369 -2.01 -0.85 -5.91
N THR A 370 -0.70 -0.81 -6.17
CA THR A 370 -0.09 -1.65 -7.20
C THR A 370 0.84 -2.68 -6.61
N ILE A 371 0.91 -3.86 -7.23
CA ILE A 371 1.87 -4.91 -6.92
C ILE A 371 2.58 -5.25 -8.23
N ASP A 372 3.72 -4.60 -8.45
CA ASP A 372 4.56 -4.82 -9.63
C ASP A 372 5.44 -6.06 -9.45
N ASP A 373 5.68 -6.81 -10.51
CA ASP A 373 6.34 -8.13 -10.46
C ASP A 373 5.72 -9.07 -9.40
N ILE A 374 4.39 -9.19 -9.40
CA ILE A 374 3.65 -10.02 -8.42
C ILE A 374 4.14 -11.48 -8.40
N ASP A 375 4.66 -12.02 -9.50
CA ASP A 375 5.26 -13.35 -9.58
C ASP A 375 6.53 -13.50 -8.73
N GLN A 376 7.24 -12.40 -8.46
CA GLN A 376 8.39 -12.37 -7.56
C GLN A 376 8.02 -12.06 -6.11
N ILE A 377 6.79 -11.61 -5.86
CA ILE A 377 6.32 -11.17 -4.54
C ILE A 377 5.41 -12.21 -3.90
N ALA A 378 4.61 -12.89 -4.72
CA ALA A 378 3.64 -13.90 -4.31
C ALA A 378 3.89 -15.21 -5.06
N GLY A 379 4.59 -16.13 -4.38
CA GLY A 379 4.93 -17.44 -4.92
C GLY A 379 3.77 -18.45 -4.91
N LYS A 380 3.87 -19.47 -5.77
CA LYS A 380 2.96 -20.62 -5.79
C LYS A 380 3.02 -21.40 -4.48
N ARG A 381 1.86 -21.81 -3.98
CA ARG A 381 1.79 -22.68 -2.80
C ARG A 381 2.43 -24.05 -3.09
N GLY A 382 3.25 -24.52 -2.16
CA GLY A 382 3.92 -25.81 -2.27
C GLY A 382 5.14 -25.82 -3.19
N ASP A 383 5.48 -24.70 -3.82
CA ASP A 383 6.74 -24.57 -4.55
C ASP A 383 7.90 -24.43 -3.57
N SER A 384 8.83 -25.40 -3.59
CA SER A 384 10.01 -25.42 -2.73
C SER A 384 10.99 -24.28 -3.04
N LYS A 385 10.83 -23.61 -4.19
CA LYS A 385 11.64 -22.45 -4.58
C LYS A 385 11.11 -21.12 -4.04
N SER A 386 9.87 -21.07 -3.54
CA SER A 386 9.28 -19.84 -2.99
C SER A 386 9.78 -19.57 -1.57
N SER A 387 10.17 -18.33 -1.28
CA SER A 387 10.64 -17.93 0.05
C SER A 387 9.49 -17.89 1.07
N ALA A 388 9.83 -18.02 2.36
CA ALA A 388 8.84 -17.90 3.43
C ALA A 388 8.12 -16.54 3.40
N GLY A 389 8.86 -15.45 3.13
CA GLY A 389 8.29 -14.11 2.97
C GLY A 389 7.29 -14.02 1.81
N GLN A 390 7.58 -14.64 0.66
CA GLN A 390 6.64 -14.69 -0.47
C GLN A 390 5.36 -15.46 -0.11
N GLN A 391 5.48 -16.60 0.58
CA GLN A 391 4.31 -17.39 1.00
C GLN A 391 3.44 -16.62 2.02
N GLU A 392 4.08 -15.91 2.94
CA GLU A 392 3.42 -15.01 3.89
C GLU A 392 2.61 -13.91 3.18
N VAL A 393 3.20 -13.25 2.18
CA VAL A 393 2.51 -12.22 1.39
C VAL A 393 1.37 -12.84 0.58
N THR A 394 1.58 -13.98 -0.08
CA THR A 394 0.53 -14.70 -0.80
C THR A 394 -0.67 -14.97 0.13
N ALA A 395 -0.43 -15.39 1.38
CA ALA A 395 -1.51 -15.63 2.34
C ALA A 395 -2.31 -14.34 2.64
N VAL A 396 -1.63 -13.22 2.88
CA VAL A 396 -2.27 -11.92 3.15
C VAL A 396 -3.09 -11.43 1.96
N LEU A 397 -2.56 -11.50 0.74
CA LEU A 397 -3.27 -11.07 -0.47
C LEU A 397 -4.52 -11.92 -0.71
N MET A 398 -4.44 -13.23 -0.47
CA MET A 398 -5.56 -14.15 -0.63
C MET A 398 -6.71 -13.86 0.33
N GLU A 399 -6.37 -13.55 1.60
CA GLU A 399 -7.33 -13.12 2.61
C GLU A 399 -7.90 -11.74 2.27
N SER A 400 -7.07 -10.82 1.78
CA SER A 400 -7.48 -9.43 1.54
C SER A 400 -8.38 -9.28 0.31
N PHE A 401 -8.13 -10.02 -0.77
CA PHE A 401 -8.86 -9.84 -2.03
C PHE A 401 -10.16 -10.63 -2.13
N ALA A 402 -10.34 -11.70 -1.35
CA ALA A 402 -11.56 -12.49 -1.37
C ALA A 402 -11.79 -13.30 -0.08
N GLY A 403 -11.34 -12.79 1.07
CA GLY A 403 -11.55 -13.42 2.37
C GLY A 403 -12.93 -13.10 2.95
N ALA A 404 -13.34 -13.87 3.96
CA ALA A 404 -14.65 -13.73 4.60
C ALA A 404 -14.88 -12.34 5.25
N LYS A 405 -13.81 -11.60 5.54
CA LYS A 405 -13.85 -10.27 6.17
C LYS A 405 -13.61 -9.13 5.17
N THR A 406 -13.37 -9.43 3.88
CA THR A 406 -13.14 -8.40 2.85
C THR A 406 -14.43 -7.64 2.58
N ILE A 407 -14.40 -6.31 2.75
CA ILE A 407 -15.51 -5.42 2.42
C ILE A 407 -15.08 -4.55 1.25
N VAL A 408 -15.62 -4.83 0.06
CA VAL A 408 -15.40 -4.02 -1.14
C VAL A 408 -16.35 -2.83 -1.09
N ARG A 409 -15.82 -1.63 -0.84
CA ARG A 409 -16.59 -0.37 -0.83
C ARG A 409 -16.56 0.36 -2.16
N GLY A 410 -15.60 0.01 -3.02
CA GLY A 410 -15.36 0.68 -4.30
C GLY A 410 -14.65 2.03 -4.19
N ASN A 411 -13.95 2.29 -3.08
CA ASN A 411 -13.05 3.43 -2.91
C ASN A 411 -11.62 3.14 -3.38
N CYS A 412 -11.26 1.87 -3.59
CA CYS A 412 -9.90 1.50 -3.96
C CYS A 412 -9.85 0.35 -4.96
N ILE A 413 -8.73 0.26 -5.67
CA ILE A 413 -8.43 -0.78 -6.65
C ILE A 413 -7.01 -1.28 -6.46
N PHE A 414 -6.83 -2.60 -6.57
CA PHE A 414 -5.55 -3.26 -6.53
C PHE A 414 -5.13 -3.77 -7.91
N GLY A 415 -4.02 -3.26 -8.44
CA GLY A 415 -3.44 -3.72 -9.70
C GLY A 415 -2.25 -4.64 -9.50
N MET A 416 -2.38 -5.89 -9.92
CA MET A 416 -1.29 -6.86 -9.97
C MET A 416 -0.69 -6.87 -11.37
N PHE A 417 0.63 -6.74 -11.48
CA PHE A 417 1.32 -6.69 -12.77
C PHE A 417 2.45 -7.71 -12.80
N THR A 418 2.57 -8.46 -13.89
CA THR A 418 3.55 -9.55 -14.00
C THR A 418 4.07 -9.73 -15.42
N ASN A 419 5.29 -10.29 -15.51
CA ASN A 419 5.85 -10.82 -16.74
C ASN A 419 5.48 -12.29 -17.01
N HIS A 420 5.05 -12.98 -15.95
CA HIS A 420 4.91 -14.43 -15.89
C HIS A 420 3.66 -14.82 -15.09
N ALA A 421 2.48 -14.60 -15.66
CA ALA A 421 1.21 -14.96 -15.03
C ALA A 421 1.09 -16.47 -14.75
N GLU A 422 1.82 -17.31 -15.49
CA GLU A 422 1.97 -18.73 -15.24
C GLU A 422 2.68 -19.05 -13.92
N ASN A 423 3.53 -18.16 -13.40
CA ASN A 423 4.30 -18.35 -12.17
C ASN A 423 3.53 -17.90 -10.92
N MET A 424 2.41 -17.20 -11.08
CA MET A 424 1.54 -16.84 -9.97
C MET A 424 0.79 -18.04 -9.41
N ASP A 425 0.40 -17.96 -8.14
CA ASP A 425 -0.55 -18.91 -7.55
C ASP A 425 -1.90 -18.86 -8.30
N PRO A 426 -2.43 -20.00 -8.81
CA PRO A 426 -3.69 -20.02 -9.56
C PRO A 426 -4.86 -19.44 -8.77
N ALA A 427 -4.91 -19.63 -7.45
CA ALA A 427 -5.98 -19.09 -6.63
C ALA A 427 -5.87 -17.55 -6.45
N LEU A 428 -4.67 -16.98 -6.59
CA LEU A 428 -4.46 -15.53 -6.58
C LEU A 428 -4.87 -14.96 -7.93
N ARG A 429 -4.45 -15.61 -9.01
CA ARG A 429 -4.85 -15.25 -10.38
C ARG A 429 -6.36 -15.24 -10.54
N GLN A 430 -7.07 -16.25 -10.01
CA GLN A 430 -8.54 -16.29 -10.00
C GLN A 430 -9.21 -15.22 -9.11
N ARG A 431 -8.45 -14.52 -8.25
CA ARG A 431 -8.96 -13.37 -7.48
C ARG A 431 -8.86 -12.06 -8.26
N ALA A 432 -8.21 -12.02 -9.42
CA ALA A 432 -8.27 -10.88 -10.32
C ALA A 432 -9.60 -10.92 -11.11
N ILE A 433 -10.47 -9.93 -10.86
CA ILE A 433 -11.79 -9.84 -11.51
C ILE A 433 -11.62 -9.47 -12.97
N THR A 434 -10.81 -8.43 -13.24
CA THR A 434 -10.53 -7.97 -14.60
C THR A 434 -9.10 -8.33 -14.98
N ARG A 435 -8.92 -8.81 -16.21
CA ARG A 435 -7.61 -9.19 -16.74
C ARG A 435 -7.44 -8.62 -18.12
N PHE A 436 -6.24 -8.14 -18.42
CA PHE A 436 -5.92 -7.65 -19.74
C PHE A 436 -4.45 -7.90 -20.06
N LEU A 437 -4.20 -8.08 -21.35
CA LEU A 437 -2.87 -8.30 -21.88
C LEU A 437 -2.23 -6.95 -22.23
N ILE A 438 -0.97 -6.81 -21.85
CA ILE A 438 -0.14 -5.64 -22.07
C ILE A 438 0.96 -6.08 -23.05
N ASP A 439 0.62 -6.13 -24.33
CA ASP A 439 1.51 -6.60 -25.40
C ASP A 439 2.51 -5.54 -25.88
N GLY A 440 2.24 -4.27 -25.58
CA GLY A 440 3.03 -3.14 -26.08
C GLY A 440 2.72 -2.82 -27.55
N PRO A 441 3.66 -2.17 -28.27
CA PRO A 441 3.51 -1.83 -29.68
C PRO A 441 3.50 -3.10 -30.56
N LYS A 442 2.58 -3.16 -31.53
CA LYS A 442 2.44 -4.32 -32.46
C LYS A 442 2.63 -3.94 -33.92
N THR A 443 2.23 -2.73 -34.30
CA THR A 443 2.19 -2.29 -35.70
C THR A 443 3.39 -1.40 -36.05
N LYS A 444 3.67 -1.21 -37.35
CA LYS A 444 4.74 -0.30 -37.79
C LYS A 444 4.47 1.14 -37.32
N GLU A 445 3.20 1.53 -37.27
CA GLU A 445 2.73 2.81 -36.74
C GLU A 445 3.02 2.94 -35.24
N ASP A 446 2.73 1.91 -34.44
CA ASP A 446 3.08 1.92 -33.01
C ASP A 446 4.59 2.11 -32.80
N PHE A 447 5.43 1.41 -33.58
CA PHE A 447 6.88 1.58 -33.44
C PHE A 447 7.34 2.99 -33.82
N ALA A 448 6.74 3.60 -34.86
CA ALA A 448 7.01 4.98 -35.24
C ALA A 448 6.61 5.97 -34.14
N ASP A 449 5.42 5.82 -33.56
CA ASP A 449 4.94 6.60 -32.42
C ASP A 449 5.89 6.50 -31.22
N LEU A 450 6.37 5.30 -30.91
CA LEU A 450 7.29 5.07 -29.80
C LEU A 450 8.62 5.79 -30.02
N PHE A 451 9.20 5.72 -31.23
CA PHE A 451 10.40 6.49 -31.56
C PHE A 451 10.15 7.99 -31.46
N TYR A 452 9.00 8.46 -31.95
CA TYR A 452 8.61 9.87 -31.89
C TYR A 452 8.54 10.36 -30.44
N ILE A 453 7.82 9.67 -29.55
CA ILE A 453 7.70 10.01 -28.12
C ILE A 453 9.07 9.96 -27.42
N LEU A 454 9.85 8.90 -27.63
CA LEU A 454 11.15 8.72 -26.98
C LEU A 454 12.20 9.75 -27.44
N SER A 455 12.04 10.30 -28.66
CA SER A 455 12.90 11.37 -29.17
C SER A 455 12.73 12.70 -28.42
N LYS A 456 11.62 12.88 -27.67
CA LYS A 456 11.29 14.10 -26.91
C LYS A 456 11.41 15.37 -27.74
N ASN A 457 11.04 15.32 -29.01
CA ASN A 457 11.16 16.43 -29.97
C ASN A 457 12.62 16.95 -30.16
N LYS A 458 13.63 16.13 -29.86
CA LYS A 458 15.06 16.48 -30.05
C LYS A 458 15.58 16.11 -31.43
N THR A 459 14.71 15.75 -32.36
CA THR A 459 15.07 15.28 -33.69
C THR A 459 14.30 16.04 -34.75
N GLU A 460 14.96 16.34 -35.86
CA GLU A 460 14.35 16.89 -37.07
C GLU A 460 13.96 15.76 -38.06
N ILE A 461 14.05 14.49 -37.65
CA ILE A 461 13.67 13.34 -38.48
C ILE A 461 12.15 13.39 -38.73
N PRO A 462 11.70 13.41 -40.00
CA PRO A 462 10.28 13.42 -40.33
C PRO A 462 9.60 12.10 -39.94
N TYR A 463 8.35 12.18 -39.50
CA TYR A 463 7.56 11.03 -39.04
C TYR A 463 7.23 10.04 -40.18
N GLY A 464 7.02 10.56 -41.40
CA GLY A 464 6.60 9.79 -42.57
C GLY A 464 5.34 10.38 -43.21
N ASP A 465 4.61 9.57 -43.97
CA ASP A 465 3.38 9.98 -44.67
C ASP A 465 2.11 9.96 -43.78
N ASN A 466 2.19 9.36 -42.59
CA ASN A 466 1.07 9.26 -41.64
C ASN A 466 1.07 10.42 -40.63
N GLU A 467 -0.08 10.74 -40.03
CA GLU A 467 -0.14 11.66 -38.90
C GLU A 467 0.44 11.01 -37.62
N PRO A 468 1.32 11.69 -36.87
CA PRO A 468 1.83 11.18 -35.60
C PRO A 468 0.70 10.92 -34.60
N LEU A 469 0.79 9.83 -33.84
CA LEU A 469 -0.13 9.43 -32.77
C LEU A 469 -1.57 9.10 -33.22
N SER A 470 -1.85 9.04 -34.53
CA SER A 470 -3.21 8.78 -35.04
C SER A 470 -3.72 7.38 -34.66
N THR A 471 -2.83 6.40 -34.50
CA THR A 471 -3.19 5.04 -34.03
C THR A 471 -3.42 4.96 -32.52
N GLN A 472 -3.21 6.05 -31.78
CA GLN A 472 -3.49 6.12 -30.35
C GLN A 472 -4.95 6.48 -30.04
N GLU A 473 -5.81 6.61 -31.06
CA GLU A 473 -7.26 6.72 -30.91
C GLU A 473 -7.85 5.44 -30.30
N ILE A 474 -8.08 5.48 -28.98
CA ILE A 474 -8.43 4.31 -28.16
C ILE A 474 -9.71 3.61 -28.65
N GLN A 475 -10.71 4.35 -29.10
CA GLN A 475 -12.04 3.79 -29.43
C GLN A 475 -11.99 2.80 -30.60
N THR A 476 -11.32 3.16 -31.70
CA THR A 476 -11.24 2.33 -32.91
C THR A 476 -10.47 1.03 -32.64
N ALA A 477 -9.29 1.15 -32.03
CA ALA A 477 -8.45 -0.01 -31.71
C ALA A 477 -9.09 -0.96 -30.68
N VAL A 478 -9.89 -0.43 -29.75
CA VAL A 478 -10.66 -1.22 -28.80
C VAL A 478 -11.72 -2.06 -29.51
N GLN A 479 -12.48 -1.46 -30.43
CA GLN A 479 -13.57 -2.16 -31.11
C GLN A 479 -13.02 -3.34 -31.90
N GLU A 480 -11.98 -3.12 -32.70
CA GLU A 480 -11.30 -4.17 -33.46
C GLU A 480 -10.78 -5.30 -32.57
N SER A 481 -10.26 -4.97 -31.39
CA SER A 481 -9.75 -5.99 -30.49
C SER A 481 -10.84 -6.78 -29.76
N TYR A 482 -12.00 -6.17 -29.44
CA TYR A 482 -13.12 -6.93 -28.89
C TYR A 482 -13.77 -7.83 -29.93
N GLU A 483 -13.78 -7.43 -31.20
CA GLU A 483 -14.27 -8.27 -32.30
C GLU A 483 -13.45 -9.57 -32.44
N GLN A 484 -12.16 -9.55 -32.08
CA GLN A 484 -11.32 -10.76 -32.04
C GLN A 484 -11.80 -11.77 -30.99
N HIS A 485 -12.43 -11.31 -29.90
CA HIS A 485 -12.94 -12.19 -28.84
C HIS A 485 -14.33 -12.76 -29.14
N ASN A 486 -14.94 -12.44 -30.30
CA ASN A 486 -16.13 -13.14 -30.78
C ASN A 486 -15.88 -14.64 -30.98
N LYS A 487 -14.62 -15.05 -31.16
CA LYS A 487 -14.20 -16.45 -31.19
C LYS A 487 -12.95 -16.64 -30.32
N PRO A 488 -12.75 -17.85 -29.75
CA PRO A 488 -11.50 -18.18 -29.07
C PRO A 488 -10.27 -18.06 -29.97
N GLN A 489 -9.15 -17.68 -29.35
CA GLN A 489 -7.85 -17.58 -30.03
C GLN A 489 -6.96 -18.80 -29.74
N GLU A 490 -7.11 -19.44 -28.57
CA GLU A 490 -6.34 -20.64 -28.22
C GLU A 490 -6.91 -21.87 -28.95
N PRO A 491 -6.08 -22.66 -29.68
CA PRO A 491 -6.57 -23.75 -30.53
C PRO A 491 -7.47 -24.76 -29.82
N GLN A 492 -7.09 -25.16 -28.59
CA GLN A 492 -7.87 -26.13 -27.82
C GLN A 492 -9.24 -25.58 -27.39
N LEU A 493 -9.33 -24.29 -27.08
CA LEU A 493 -10.59 -23.65 -26.73
C LEU A 493 -11.48 -23.44 -27.97
N LEU A 494 -10.86 -23.14 -29.11
CA LEU A 494 -11.56 -23.01 -30.39
C LEU A 494 -12.24 -24.34 -30.79
N GLU A 495 -11.55 -25.47 -30.63
CA GLU A 495 -12.14 -26.81 -30.87
C GLU A 495 -13.38 -27.05 -30.01
N VAL A 496 -13.33 -26.70 -28.73
CA VAL A 496 -14.47 -26.82 -27.80
C VAL A 496 -15.62 -25.90 -28.19
N TYR A 497 -15.30 -24.66 -28.58
CA TYR A 497 -16.29 -23.70 -29.06
C TYR A 497 -17.01 -24.21 -30.31
N GLU A 498 -16.27 -24.66 -31.33
CA GLU A 498 -16.84 -25.19 -32.57
C GLU A 498 -17.67 -26.45 -32.33
N ALA A 499 -17.20 -27.35 -31.46
CA ALA A 499 -17.97 -28.52 -31.03
C ALA A 499 -19.28 -28.13 -30.33
N THR A 500 -19.25 -27.08 -29.50
CA THR A 500 -20.42 -26.58 -28.78
C THR A 500 -21.43 -25.95 -29.73
N VAL A 501 -21.00 -25.07 -30.64
CA VAL A 501 -21.88 -24.48 -31.67
C VAL A 501 -22.52 -25.58 -32.53
N LYS A 502 -21.77 -26.63 -32.87
CA LYS A 502 -22.30 -27.79 -33.60
C LYS A 502 -23.31 -28.60 -32.78
N GLN A 503 -23.09 -28.75 -31.47
CA GLN A 503 -24.02 -29.43 -30.55
C GLN A 503 -25.33 -28.67 -30.41
N LEU A 504 -25.26 -27.33 -30.32
CA LEU A 504 -26.44 -26.47 -30.22
C LEU A 504 -27.25 -26.44 -31.52
N GLY A 505 -26.56 -26.29 -32.66
CA GLY A 505 -27.20 -26.15 -33.97
C GLY A 505 -27.64 -24.72 -34.32
N HIS A 506 -27.43 -23.76 -33.41
CA HIS A 506 -27.64 -22.31 -33.55
C HIS A 506 -26.52 -21.53 -32.86
N GLU A 507 -26.45 -20.22 -33.08
CA GLU A 507 -25.57 -19.34 -32.31
C GLU A 507 -26.08 -19.19 -30.87
N PHE A 508 -25.24 -18.76 -29.95
CA PHE A 508 -25.63 -18.61 -28.55
C PHE A 508 -26.69 -17.51 -28.37
N GLU A 509 -27.86 -17.87 -27.85
CA GLU A 509 -29.00 -16.94 -27.67
C GLU A 509 -29.48 -16.87 -26.21
N SER A 510 -29.05 -17.80 -25.36
CA SER A 510 -29.54 -17.96 -23.98
C SER A 510 -28.44 -18.28 -22.95
N PHE A 511 -28.77 -18.12 -21.67
CA PHE A 511 -27.90 -18.57 -20.58
C PHE A 511 -27.73 -20.10 -20.54
N GLU A 512 -28.68 -20.86 -21.06
CA GLU A 512 -28.58 -22.32 -21.17
C GLU A 512 -27.50 -22.70 -22.19
N ASP A 513 -27.43 -22.00 -23.33
CA ASP A 513 -26.38 -22.20 -24.33
C ASP A 513 -24.99 -21.92 -23.73
N VAL A 514 -24.87 -20.82 -22.97
CA VAL A 514 -23.62 -20.48 -22.25
C VAL A 514 -23.28 -21.54 -21.20
N ALA A 515 -24.28 -22.10 -20.50
CA ALA A 515 -24.07 -23.16 -19.51
C ALA A 515 -23.58 -24.46 -20.17
N ILE A 516 -24.09 -24.80 -21.36
CA ILE A 516 -23.57 -25.93 -22.15
C ILE A 516 -22.11 -25.69 -22.54
N TYR A 517 -21.75 -24.46 -22.93
CA TYR A 517 -20.35 -24.13 -23.21
C TYR A 517 -19.46 -24.26 -21.97
N CYS A 518 -19.94 -23.81 -20.80
CA CYS A 518 -19.27 -24.01 -19.52
C CYS A 518 -18.98 -25.50 -19.24
N ASP A 519 -19.96 -26.38 -19.48
CA ASP A 519 -19.84 -27.83 -19.26
C ASP A 519 -18.82 -28.49 -20.21
N ASN A 520 -18.85 -28.09 -21.48
CA ASN A 520 -17.89 -28.56 -22.48
C ASN A 520 -16.46 -28.09 -22.17
N VAL A 521 -16.29 -26.86 -21.67
CA VAL A 521 -14.99 -26.35 -21.23
C VAL A 521 -14.50 -27.07 -19.97
N LEU A 522 -15.38 -27.33 -19.00
CA LEU A 522 -15.04 -28.06 -17.78
C LEU A 522 -14.47 -29.46 -18.09
N SER A 523 -14.96 -30.09 -19.15
CA SER A 523 -14.49 -31.42 -19.62
C SER A 523 -13.04 -31.42 -20.10
N VAL A 524 -12.52 -30.30 -20.61
CA VAL A 524 -11.12 -30.18 -21.08
C VAL A 524 -10.22 -29.39 -20.12
N TYR A 525 -10.83 -28.58 -19.24
CA TYR A 525 -10.14 -27.71 -18.30
C TYR A 525 -10.75 -27.86 -16.90
N PRO A 526 -10.29 -28.85 -16.11
CA PRO A 526 -10.85 -29.17 -14.79
C PRO A 526 -10.74 -28.05 -13.74
N ASP A 527 -9.84 -27.09 -13.93
CA ASP A 527 -9.67 -25.94 -13.03
C ASP A 527 -10.74 -24.85 -13.26
N PHE A 528 -11.59 -25.00 -14.29
CA PHE A 528 -12.74 -24.13 -14.51
C PHE A 528 -13.73 -24.30 -13.36
N SER A 529 -14.19 -23.19 -12.77
CA SER A 529 -14.99 -23.24 -11.55
C SER A 529 -16.06 -22.16 -11.51
N GLY A 530 -16.95 -22.21 -10.51
CA GLY A 530 -17.92 -21.15 -10.27
C GLY A 530 -17.29 -19.77 -10.07
N ARG A 531 -16.01 -19.69 -9.64
CA ARG A 531 -15.28 -18.42 -9.56
C ARG A 531 -14.92 -17.89 -10.94
N SER A 532 -14.57 -18.76 -11.89
CA SER A 532 -14.36 -18.37 -13.29
C SER A 532 -15.63 -17.77 -13.87
N VAL A 533 -16.78 -18.42 -13.65
CA VAL A 533 -18.09 -17.90 -14.07
C VAL A 533 -18.40 -16.54 -13.42
N ALA A 534 -18.15 -16.40 -12.12
CA ALA A 534 -18.35 -15.14 -11.40
C ALA A 534 -17.47 -14.01 -11.95
N ASN A 535 -16.20 -14.29 -12.29
CA ASN A 535 -15.29 -13.31 -12.88
C ASN A 535 -15.75 -12.90 -14.29
N ILE A 536 -16.12 -13.87 -15.15
CA ILE A 536 -16.65 -13.62 -16.50
C ILE A 536 -17.91 -12.76 -16.42
N ALA A 537 -18.87 -13.13 -15.56
CA ALA A 537 -20.09 -12.38 -15.36
C ALA A 537 -19.83 -10.97 -14.83
N SER A 538 -18.89 -10.81 -13.89
CA SER A 538 -18.51 -9.51 -13.34
C SER A 538 -17.85 -8.61 -14.38
N SER A 539 -17.00 -9.17 -15.25
CA SER A 539 -16.38 -8.43 -16.35
C SER A 539 -17.42 -8.02 -17.41
N ALA A 540 -18.35 -8.92 -17.75
CA ALA A 540 -19.42 -8.63 -18.70
C ALA A 540 -20.40 -7.57 -18.16
N LEU A 541 -20.81 -7.67 -16.89
CA LEU A 541 -21.58 -6.63 -16.21
C LEU A 541 -20.80 -5.32 -16.12
N GLY A 542 -19.50 -5.41 -15.86
CA GLY A 542 -18.57 -4.28 -15.83
C GLY A 542 -18.52 -3.54 -17.15
N ARG A 543 -18.56 -4.24 -18.29
CA ARG A 543 -18.64 -3.64 -19.64
C ARG A 543 -20.03 -3.11 -19.97
N ALA A 544 -21.09 -3.81 -19.57
CA ALA A 544 -22.47 -3.39 -19.80
C ALA A 544 -22.81 -2.10 -19.01
N SER A 545 -22.29 -1.97 -17.80
CA SER A 545 -22.54 -0.84 -16.91
C SER A 545 -21.71 0.42 -17.21
N ASP A 546 -20.85 0.36 -18.22
CA ASP A 546 -19.72 1.27 -18.41
C ASP A 546 -19.64 1.77 -19.86
N ALA A 547 -20.81 2.08 -20.41
CA ALA A 547 -20.94 2.71 -21.71
C ALA A 547 -20.61 4.21 -21.58
N ASP A 548 -19.32 4.48 -21.37
CA ASP A 548 -18.67 5.78 -21.44
C ASP A 548 -19.31 6.85 -20.55
N LEU A 549 -18.98 6.80 -19.26
CA LEU A 549 -19.34 7.85 -18.30
C LEU A 549 -18.89 9.23 -18.82
N PRO A 550 -19.79 10.23 -18.86
CA PRO A 550 -19.51 11.56 -19.41
C PRO A 550 -18.32 12.23 -18.72
N GLU A 551 -17.49 12.92 -19.48
CA GLU A 551 -16.32 13.61 -18.93
C GLU A 551 -16.75 14.80 -18.04
N GLU A 552 -17.87 15.42 -18.40
CA GLU A 552 -18.48 16.56 -17.73
C GLU A 552 -18.82 16.27 -16.26
N TRP A 553 -19.05 14.99 -15.91
CA TRP A 553 -19.28 14.57 -14.51
C TRP A 553 -18.07 14.81 -13.61
N PHE A 554 -16.86 14.86 -14.19
CA PHE A 554 -15.59 14.95 -13.50
C PHE A 554 -14.84 16.27 -13.78
N GLU A 555 -15.47 17.21 -14.49
CA GLU A 555 -14.97 18.56 -14.67
C GLU A 555 -15.34 19.47 -13.49
N GLU A 556 -16.59 19.40 -13.03
CA GLU A 556 -17.12 20.19 -11.91
C GLU A 556 -17.81 19.33 -10.87
N ARG A 557 -17.51 19.56 -9.59
CA ARG A 557 -18.03 18.75 -8.48
C ARG A 557 -19.56 18.71 -8.40
N SER A 558 -20.22 19.84 -8.68
CA SER A 558 -21.68 19.96 -8.62
C SER A 558 -22.43 19.10 -9.66
N VAL A 559 -21.76 18.67 -10.73
CA VAL A 559 -22.38 17.86 -11.79
C VAL A 559 -22.60 16.43 -11.33
N PHE A 560 -21.71 15.86 -10.51
CA PHE A 560 -21.83 14.48 -10.03
C PHE A 560 -21.34 14.26 -8.60
N ILE A 561 -20.14 14.75 -8.26
CA ILE A 561 -19.44 14.44 -7.01
C ILE A 561 -20.24 14.86 -5.76
N ASP A 562 -20.84 16.05 -5.77
CA ASP A 562 -21.57 16.62 -4.63
C ASP A 562 -23.06 16.20 -4.57
N LYS A 563 -23.51 15.35 -5.52
CA LYS A 563 -24.88 14.81 -5.53
C LYS A 563 -25.10 13.78 -4.43
N SER A 564 -26.36 13.56 -4.05
CA SER A 564 -26.68 12.50 -3.11
C SER A 564 -26.35 11.12 -3.71
N TYR A 565 -26.18 10.12 -2.85
CA TYR A 565 -25.93 8.75 -3.31
C TYR A 565 -27.06 8.24 -4.21
N GLU A 566 -28.31 8.53 -3.87
CA GLU A 566 -29.48 8.13 -4.64
C GLU A 566 -29.46 8.75 -6.05
N GLU A 567 -29.12 10.04 -6.16
CA GLU A 567 -28.98 10.71 -7.46
C GLU A 567 -27.82 10.13 -8.28
N LYS A 568 -26.66 9.89 -7.66
CA LYS A 568 -25.50 9.24 -8.32
C LYS A 568 -25.88 7.86 -8.87
N LEU A 569 -26.61 7.07 -8.07
CA LEU A 569 -27.06 5.74 -8.45
C LEU A 569 -28.03 5.79 -9.63
N GLU A 570 -28.99 6.70 -9.63
CA GLU A 570 -29.92 6.89 -10.76
C GLU A 570 -29.20 7.36 -12.03
N MET A 571 -28.29 8.32 -11.89
CA MET A 571 -27.46 8.79 -13.00
C MET A 571 -26.68 7.64 -13.62
N ILE A 572 -25.97 6.83 -12.82
CA ILE A 572 -25.22 5.68 -13.33
C ILE A 572 -26.16 4.66 -13.98
N LYS A 573 -27.29 4.31 -13.34
CA LYS A 573 -28.27 3.35 -13.90
C LYS A 573 -28.79 3.78 -15.27
N SER A 574 -28.89 5.08 -15.55
CA SER A 574 -29.31 5.57 -16.87
C SER A 574 -28.30 5.29 -18.00
N TYR A 575 -27.02 5.06 -17.65
CA TYR A 575 -25.93 4.70 -18.59
C TYR A 575 -25.64 3.19 -18.62
N VAL A 576 -26.25 2.40 -17.72
CA VAL A 576 -26.13 0.94 -17.73
C VAL A 576 -26.89 0.38 -18.93
N LYS A 577 -26.15 -0.24 -19.86
CA LYS A 577 -26.73 -0.97 -20.99
C LYS A 577 -27.22 -2.35 -20.54
N LYS A 578 -28.17 -2.90 -21.30
CA LYS A 578 -28.63 -4.28 -21.10
C LYS A 578 -27.46 -5.24 -21.33
N LEU A 579 -27.33 -6.24 -20.45
CA LEU A 579 -26.35 -7.32 -20.64
C LEU A 579 -26.78 -8.20 -21.83
N GLU A 580 -25.89 -8.35 -22.81
CA GLU A 580 -26.11 -9.16 -24.02
C GLU A 580 -25.30 -10.46 -23.95
N ILE A 581 -25.82 -11.54 -24.55
CA ILE A 581 -25.13 -12.84 -24.61
C ILE A 581 -23.79 -12.73 -25.35
N ALA A 582 -23.73 -11.94 -26.43
CA ALA A 582 -22.49 -11.69 -27.16
C ALA A 582 -21.39 -11.11 -26.25
N LEU A 583 -21.75 -10.21 -25.32
CA LEU A 583 -20.80 -9.63 -24.37
C LEU A 583 -20.27 -10.68 -23.38
N ILE A 584 -21.16 -11.55 -22.88
CA ILE A 584 -20.78 -12.66 -21.99
C ILE A 584 -19.83 -13.61 -22.71
N LEU A 585 -20.10 -13.94 -23.97
CA LEU A 585 -19.23 -14.80 -24.77
C LEU A 585 -17.86 -14.20 -25.03
N GLN A 586 -17.80 -12.90 -25.37
CA GLN A 586 -16.51 -12.22 -25.55
C GLN A 586 -15.67 -12.28 -24.27
N GLU A 587 -16.28 -12.01 -23.11
CA GLU A 587 -15.59 -12.10 -21.82
C GLU A 587 -15.23 -13.52 -21.45
N PHE A 588 -16.09 -14.50 -21.79
CA PHE A 588 -15.81 -15.91 -21.58
C PHE A 588 -14.58 -16.33 -22.39
N ASN A 589 -14.55 -16.02 -23.68
CA ASN A 589 -13.45 -16.36 -24.59
C ASN A 589 -12.16 -15.69 -24.13
N ALA A 590 -12.19 -14.38 -23.83
CA ALA A 590 -11.02 -13.65 -23.35
C ALA A 590 -10.46 -14.23 -22.03
N TYR A 591 -11.34 -14.56 -21.08
CA TYR A 591 -10.94 -15.15 -19.80
C TYR A 591 -10.33 -16.54 -19.99
N MET A 592 -10.98 -17.39 -20.78
CA MET A 592 -10.50 -18.76 -20.99
C MET A 592 -9.23 -18.80 -21.87
N ASP A 593 -9.12 -17.97 -22.91
CA ASP A 593 -7.88 -17.83 -23.68
C ASP A 593 -6.69 -17.46 -22.76
N SER A 594 -6.91 -16.61 -21.74
CA SER A 594 -5.89 -16.28 -20.75
C SER A 594 -5.47 -17.49 -19.88
N GLU A 595 -6.43 -18.31 -19.45
CA GLU A 595 -6.15 -19.51 -18.64
C GLU A 595 -5.46 -20.61 -19.46
N PHE A 596 -5.91 -20.87 -20.70
CA PHE A 596 -5.29 -21.85 -21.60
C PHE A 596 -3.86 -21.45 -21.95
N ARG A 597 -3.62 -20.17 -22.28
CA ARG A 597 -2.28 -19.66 -22.57
C ARG A 597 -1.33 -19.81 -21.38
N SER A 598 -1.79 -19.47 -20.17
CA SER A 598 -1.01 -19.63 -18.94
C SER A 598 -0.64 -21.08 -18.68
N LYS A 599 -1.58 -22.02 -18.90
CA LYS A 599 -1.34 -23.45 -18.76
C LYS A 599 -0.36 -23.97 -19.81
N ASN A 600 -0.61 -23.66 -21.09
CA ASN A 600 0.26 -24.06 -22.21
C ASN A 600 1.70 -23.55 -22.02
N LYS A 601 1.87 -22.32 -21.53
CA LYS A 601 3.20 -21.76 -21.23
C LYS A 601 3.89 -22.52 -20.09
N SER A 602 3.18 -22.79 -18.99
CA SER A 602 3.70 -23.59 -17.88
C SER A 602 4.14 -25.00 -18.33
N ASP A 603 3.31 -25.70 -19.10
CA ASP A 603 3.61 -27.05 -19.59
C ASP A 603 4.83 -27.04 -20.53
N ASN A 604 4.90 -26.07 -21.43
CA ASN A 604 6.03 -25.90 -22.34
C ASN A 604 7.33 -25.57 -21.60
N GLU A 605 7.29 -24.74 -20.55
CA GLU A 605 8.46 -24.45 -19.72
C GLU A 605 8.96 -25.70 -18.99
N GLU A 606 8.07 -26.53 -18.44
CA GLU A 606 8.44 -27.78 -17.79
C GLU A 606 9.07 -28.78 -18.78
N VAL A 607 8.48 -28.91 -19.97
CA VAL A 607 9.01 -29.76 -21.04
C VAL A 607 10.39 -29.27 -21.49
N ASN A 608 10.54 -27.96 -21.74
CA ASN A 608 11.80 -27.36 -22.16
C ASN A 608 12.90 -27.55 -21.11
N GLU A 609 12.58 -27.42 -19.82
CA GLU A 609 13.53 -27.66 -18.74
C GLU A 609 13.97 -29.13 -18.68
N LYS A 610 13.04 -30.09 -18.82
CA LYS A 610 13.38 -31.53 -18.92
C LYS A 610 14.28 -31.83 -20.12
N VAL A 611 13.97 -31.26 -21.29
CA VAL A 611 14.80 -31.41 -22.50
C VAL A 611 16.19 -30.81 -22.29
N ARG A 612 16.28 -29.64 -21.66
CA ARG A 612 17.56 -28.98 -21.34
C ARG A 612 18.40 -29.84 -20.39
N GLN A 613 17.80 -30.37 -19.33
CA GLN A 613 18.48 -31.27 -18.39
C GLN A 613 18.96 -32.56 -19.07
N ALA A 614 18.14 -33.16 -19.93
CA ALA A 614 18.53 -34.34 -20.70
C ALA A 614 19.76 -34.06 -21.59
N ARG A 615 19.76 -32.93 -22.31
CA ARG A 615 20.92 -32.50 -23.13
C ARG A 615 22.17 -32.25 -22.31
N LEU A 616 22.05 -31.66 -21.12
CA LEU A 616 23.19 -31.44 -20.22
C LEU A 616 23.78 -32.75 -19.71
N ASN A 617 22.92 -33.71 -19.33
CA ASN A 617 23.35 -35.03 -18.88
C ASN A 617 24.05 -35.81 -19.99
N GLU A 618 23.53 -35.77 -21.22
CA GLU A 618 24.16 -36.38 -22.39
C GLU A 618 25.55 -35.76 -22.65
N LYS A 619 25.65 -34.42 -22.63
CA LYS A 619 26.91 -33.71 -22.80
C LYS A 619 27.92 -34.04 -21.69
N ALA A 620 27.48 -34.11 -20.44
CA ALA A 620 28.34 -34.48 -19.31
C ALA A 620 28.85 -35.92 -19.45
N THR A 621 28.00 -36.85 -19.89
CA THR A 621 28.38 -38.24 -20.13
C THR A 621 29.44 -38.36 -21.22
N LEU A 622 29.26 -37.63 -22.33
CA LEU A 622 30.25 -37.58 -23.43
C LEU A 622 31.59 -36.97 -22.99
N LEU A 623 31.57 -35.94 -22.15
CA LEU A 623 32.79 -35.34 -21.61
C LEU A 623 33.53 -36.32 -20.69
N LEU A 624 32.82 -37.00 -19.78
CA LEU A 624 33.40 -38.02 -18.92
C LEU A 624 33.98 -39.20 -19.70
N GLN A 625 33.35 -39.61 -20.81
CA GLN A 625 33.90 -40.63 -21.70
C GLN A 625 35.21 -40.17 -22.33
N LYS A 626 35.27 -38.93 -22.84
CA LYS A 626 36.49 -38.36 -23.41
C LYS A 626 37.61 -38.21 -22.37
N GLU A 627 37.29 -37.82 -21.14
CA GLU A 627 38.27 -37.74 -20.04
C GLU A 627 38.83 -39.12 -19.70
N ARG A 628 37.98 -40.16 -19.58
CA ARG A 628 38.43 -41.54 -19.35
C ARG A 628 39.27 -42.10 -20.50
N GLU A 629 38.93 -41.78 -21.74
CA GLU A 629 39.74 -42.16 -22.91
C GLU A 629 41.10 -41.44 -22.91
N ALA A 630 41.17 -40.19 -22.44
CA ALA A 630 42.43 -39.47 -22.29
C ALA A 630 43.30 -40.03 -21.14
N GLU A 631 42.68 -40.39 -20.02
CA GLU A 631 43.37 -41.02 -18.87
C GLU A 631 43.90 -42.42 -19.21
N ASN A 632 43.18 -43.21 -20.00
CA ASN A 632 43.64 -44.55 -20.43
C ASN A 632 44.73 -44.52 -21.52
N ASN A 633 44.95 -43.37 -22.17
CA ASN A 633 45.97 -43.18 -23.21
C ASN A 633 47.23 -42.45 -22.69
N GLN A 634 47.30 -42.12 -21.40
CA GLN A 634 48.52 -41.76 -20.67
C GLN A 634 49.09 -42.98 -19.95
#